data_AF-A0A7V3WK42-F1
#
_entry.id   AF-A0A7V3WK42-F1
#
_cell.length_a   1.000
_cell.length_b   1.000
_cell.length_c   1.000
_cell.angle_alpha   90.00
_cell.angle_beta   90.00
_cell.angle_gamma   90.00
#
_symmetry.space_group_name_H-M   'P 1'
#
loop_
_entity.id
_entity.type
_entity.pdbx_description
1 polymer ?
#
loop_
_entity_poly.entity_id
_entity_poly.type
_entity_poly.pdbx_seq_one_letter_code
_entity_poly.pdbx_strand_id
1 'polypeptide(L)'
;MFDANNIAFGLNTVWVLLAAALVFFMEAGFAMLEAGFVRAKNSLNIIMKVFIDCCAGLLGYWVIGFAVMYGADKFGIFGTTGFFAKGSMSNLPALAQYGLPVEVFWIFQAAFAVAVATIVSGAVAERMKFVPYMVFSFIATAVIYPVAGHL
;
A
#
# COMPACT_ATOMS: atom_id res chain seq x y z
N MET A 1 31.20 20.32 -9.27
CA MET A 1 31.51 18.88 -9.45
C MET A 1 30.76 17.98 -8.46
N PHE A 2 30.06 18.53 -7.45
CA PHE A 2 28.97 17.86 -6.75
C PHE A 2 27.82 18.87 -6.60
N ASP A 3 26.68 18.63 -7.24
CA ASP A 3 25.49 19.45 -7.04
C ASP A 3 24.77 18.99 -5.77
N ALA A 4 24.63 19.89 -4.79
CA ALA A 4 23.97 19.61 -3.52
C ALA A 4 22.55 19.03 -3.72
N ASN A 5 21.86 19.45 -4.78
CA ASN A 5 20.53 18.97 -5.14
C ASN A 5 20.51 17.49 -5.55
N ASN A 6 21.54 17.01 -6.26
CA ASN A 6 21.63 15.60 -6.67
C ASN A 6 21.93 14.69 -5.46
N ILE A 7 22.73 15.17 -4.52
CA ILE A 7 23.00 14.44 -3.26
C ILE A 7 21.74 14.37 -2.40
N ALA A 8 21.01 15.49 -2.26
CA ALA A 8 19.75 15.52 -1.51
C ALA A 8 18.69 14.59 -2.12
N PHE A 9 18.54 14.59 -3.45
CA PHE A 9 17.66 13.68 -4.17
C PHE A 9 17.99 12.20 -3.89
N GLY A 10 19.27 11.83 -3.99
CA GLY A 10 19.72 10.47 -3.73
C GLY A 10 19.47 10.04 -2.29
N LEU A 11 19.77 10.92 -1.32
CA LEU A 11 19.56 10.65 0.09
C LEU A 11 18.07 10.48 0.44
N ASN A 12 17.20 11.36 -0.08
CA ASN A 12 15.76 11.27 0.11
C ASN A 12 15.20 9.96 -0.46
N THR A 13 15.67 9.57 -1.65
CA THR A 13 15.25 8.32 -2.30
C THR A 13 15.65 7.10 -1.48
N VAL A 14 16.90 7.03 -1.01
CA VAL A 14 17.37 5.93 -0.16
C VAL A 14 16.59 5.88 1.16
N TRP A 15 16.33 7.03 1.78
CA TRP A 15 15.57 7.11 3.02
C TRP A 15 14.15 6.58 2.85
N VAL A 16 13.43 7.00 1.81
CA VAL A 16 12.05 6.54 1.57
C VAL A 16 12.00 5.07 1.20
N LEU A 17 12.97 4.55 0.43
CA LEU A 17 13.06 3.12 0.13
C LEU A 17 13.32 2.28 1.39
N LEU A 18 14.21 2.74 2.28
CA LEU A 18 14.45 2.08 3.56
C LEU A 18 13.18 2.09 4.41
N ALA A 19 12.50 3.23 4.50
CA ALA A 19 11.24 3.35 5.22
C ALA A 19 10.15 2.44 4.63
N ALA A 20 10.04 2.36 3.30
CA ALA A 20 9.10 1.47 2.62
C ALA A 20 9.38 0.00 2.93
N ALA A 21 10.66 -0.41 2.97
CA ALA A 21 11.04 -1.77 3.34
C ALA A 21 10.68 -2.08 4.80
N LEU A 22 10.88 -1.14 5.72
CA LEU A 22 10.49 -1.30 7.13
C LEU A 22 8.96 -1.41 7.30
N VAL A 23 8.19 -0.60 6.59
CA VAL A 23 6.72 -0.67 6.62
C VAL A 23 6.23 -1.97 6.02
N PHE A 24 6.79 -2.40 4.87
CA PHE A 24 6.44 -3.69 4.28
C PHE A 24 6.79 -4.86 5.20
N PHE A 25 7.87 -4.76 5.99
CA PHE A 25 8.22 -5.77 6.98
C PHE A 25 7.20 -5.89 8.12
N MET A 26 6.32 -4.90 8.32
CA MET A 26 5.19 -5.02 9.25
C MET A 26 4.26 -6.16 8.90
N GLU A 27 4.16 -6.57 7.62
CA GLU A 27 3.36 -7.71 7.19
C GLU A 27 3.83 -9.02 7.81
N ALA A 28 5.14 -9.21 7.96
CA ALA A 28 5.69 -10.35 8.69
C ALA A 28 5.31 -10.28 10.18
N GLY A 29 5.30 -9.07 10.76
CA GLY A 29 4.82 -8.81 12.11
C GLY A 29 3.35 -9.18 12.30
N PHE A 30 2.47 -8.76 11.38
CA PHE A 30 1.05 -9.12 11.41
C PHE A 30 0.84 -10.62 11.23
N ALA A 31 1.55 -11.27 10.31
CA ALA A 31 1.45 -12.72 10.13
C ALA A 31 1.76 -13.48 11.43
N MET A 32 2.82 -13.08 12.14
CA MET A 32 3.19 -13.69 13.43
C MET A 32 2.16 -13.38 14.53
N LEU A 33 1.70 -12.12 14.60
CA LEU A 33 0.75 -11.67 15.61
C LEU A 33 -0.62 -12.33 15.44
N GLU A 34 -1.19 -12.31 14.24
CA GLU A 34 -2.47 -12.93 13.96
C GLU A 34 -2.42 -14.46 14.11
N ALA A 35 -1.35 -15.11 13.65
CA ALA A 35 -1.17 -16.55 13.84
C ALA A 35 -1.06 -16.92 15.32
N GLY A 36 -0.48 -16.04 16.16
CA GLY A 36 -0.36 -16.24 17.60
C GLY A 36 -1.67 -16.11 18.37
N PHE A 37 -2.62 -15.31 17.88
CA PHE A 37 -3.92 -15.11 18.54
C PHE A 37 -5.01 -16.10 18.10
N VAL A 38 -4.79 -16.88 17.03
CA VAL A 38 -5.74 -17.90 16.57
C VAL A 38 -5.38 -19.30 17.04
N ARG A 39 -6.36 -20.21 16.98
CA ARG A 39 -6.10 -21.62 17.29
C ARG A 39 -5.10 -22.21 16.30
N ALA A 40 -4.21 -23.07 16.78
CA ALA A 40 -3.18 -23.72 15.96
C ALA A 40 -3.71 -24.44 14.71
N LYS A 41 -4.96 -24.94 14.75
CA LYS A 41 -5.60 -25.55 13.57
C LYS A 41 -5.89 -24.58 12.41
N ASN A 42 -5.97 -23.28 12.71
CA ASN A 42 -6.34 -22.23 11.77
C ASN A 42 -5.21 -21.23 11.48
N SER A 43 -4.05 -21.37 12.13
CA SER A 43 -2.90 -20.47 11.97
C SER A 43 -2.41 -20.40 10.52
N LEU A 44 -2.36 -21.55 9.83
CA LEU A 44 -1.98 -21.59 8.42
C LEU A 44 -2.92 -20.77 7.53
N ASN A 45 -4.24 -20.85 7.76
CA ASN A 45 -5.21 -20.10 6.97
C ASN A 45 -5.06 -18.58 7.16
N ILE A 46 -4.65 -18.14 8.35
CA ILE A 46 -4.37 -16.74 8.64
C ILE A 46 -3.09 -16.27 7.95
N ILE A 47 -2.00 -17.02 8.06
CA ILE A 47 -0.73 -16.67 7.40
C ILE A 47 -0.92 -16.56 5.88
N MET A 48 -1.74 -17.45 5.29
CA MET A 48 -2.07 -17.39 3.87
C MET A 48 -2.88 -16.13 3.50
N LYS A 49 -3.72 -15.60 4.41
CA LYS A 49 -4.44 -14.34 4.17
C LYS A 49 -3.49 -13.16 4.11
N VAL A 50 -2.59 -13.04 5.09
CA VAL A 50 -1.57 -11.97 5.12
C VAL A 50 -0.67 -12.03 3.88
N PHE A 51 -0.30 -13.23 3.44
CA PHE A 51 0.46 -13.39 2.19
C PHE A 51 -0.33 -12.92 0.97
N ILE A 52 -1.63 -13.22 0.90
CA ILE A 52 -2.49 -12.71 -0.16
C ILE A 52 -2.70 -11.21 -0.07
N ASP A 53 -2.72 -10.62 1.12
CA ASP A 53 -2.79 -9.17 1.27
C ASP A 53 -1.57 -8.50 0.64
N CYS A 54 -0.38 -9.08 0.80
CA CYS A 54 0.81 -8.62 0.10
C CYS A 54 0.65 -8.71 -1.43
N CYS A 55 0.18 -9.84 -1.97
CA CYS A 55 0.07 -10.01 -3.43
C CYS A 55 -1.09 -9.21 -4.05
N ALA A 56 -2.31 -9.45 -3.56
CA ALA A 56 -3.53 -8.82 -4.05
C ALA A 56 -3.60 -7.34 -3.68
N GLY A 57 -3.07 -6.95 -2.52
CA GLY A 57 -3.03 -5.56 -2.08
C GLY A 57 -2.07 -4.71 -2.91
N LEU A 58 -0.84 -5.19 -3.15
CA LEU A 58 0.09 -4.50 -4.04
C LEU A 58 -0.47 -4.38 -5.47
N LEU A 59 -1.09 -5.45 -5.99
CA LEU A 59 -1.70 -5.43 -7.33
C LEU A 59 -2.91 -4.49 -7.40
N GLY A 60 -3.82 -4.54 -6.42
CA GLY A 60 -5.00 -3.67 -6.36
C GLY A 60 -4.62 -2.19 -6.27
N TYR A 61 -3.63 -1.90 -5.42
CA TYR A 61 -3.09 -0.56 -5.29
C TYR A 61 -2.35 -0.10 -6.55
N TRP A 62 -1.65 -0.99 -7.25
CA TRP A 62 -0.98 -0.66 -8.51
C TRP A 62 -1.96 -0.32 -9.65
N VAL A 63 -2.97 -1.16 -9.86
CA VAL A 63 -3.89 -1.00 -11.01
C VAL A 63 -4.77 0.24 -10.85
N ILE A 64 -5.38 0.41 -9.67
CA ILE A 64 -6.42 1.42 -9.43
C ILE A 64 -6.07 2.30 -8.23
N GLY A 65 -5.63 1.72 -7.12
CA GLY A 65 -5.61 2.44 -5.85
C GLY A 65 -4.72 3.68 -5.82
N PHE A 66 -3.55 3.64 -6.44
CA PHE A 66 -2.68 4.80 -6.51
C PHE A 66 -3.30 5.97 -7.30
N ALA A 67 -4.02 5.66 -8.38
CA ALA A 67 -4.71 6.66 -9.19
C ALA A 67 -5.88 7.30 -8.45
N VAL A 68 -6.61 6.51 -7.67
CA VAL A 68 -7.74 6.99 -6.87
C VAL A 68 -7.28 7.86 -5.71
N MET A 69 -6.14 7.51 -5.08
CA MET A 69 -5.62 8.24 -3.92
C MET A 69 -4.91 9.54 -4.31
N TYR A 70 -4.05 9.50 -5.33
CA TYR A 70 -3.15 10.62 -5.67
C TYR A 70 -3.33 11.20 -7.08
N GLY A 71 -4.31 10.70 -7.84
CA GLY A 71 -4.67 11.27 -9.13
C GLY A 71 -5.29 12.66 -9.00
N ALA A 72 -5.48 13.34 -10.13
CA ALA A 72 -6.11 14.66 -10.17
C ALA A 72 -7.50 14.64 -9.53
N ASP A 73 -7.69 15.50 -8.54
CA ASP A 73 -8.90 15.58 -7.73
C ASP A 73 -10.13 15.81 -8.58
N LYS A 74 -11.15 15.00 -8.33
CA LYS A 74 -12.50 15.24 -8.82
C LYS A 74 -13.46 15.28 -7.64
N PHE A 75 -14.06 16.46 -7.44
CA PHE A 75 -14.96 16.76 -6.32
C PHE A 75 -14.35 16.58 -4.91
N GLY A 76 -13.03 16.40 -4.79
CA GLY A 76 -12.34 16.14 -3.52
C GLY A 76 -12.64 14.75 -2.93
N ILE A 77 -13.12 13.80 -3.75
CA ILE A 77 -13.54 12.47 -3.28
C ILE A 77 -12.74 11.35 -3.96
N PHE A 78 -12.30 11.54 -5.22
CA PHE A 78 -11.49 10.55 -5.92
C PHE A 78 -10.58 11.18 -6.98
N GLY A 79 -9.39 10.61 -7.13
CA GLY A 79 -8.45 10.90 -8.20
C GLY A 79 -8.85 10.25 -9.53
N THR A 80 -8.57 10.93 -10.65
CA THR A 80 -8.99 10.50 -11.99
C THR A 80 -7.85 10.16 -12.95
N THR A 81 -6.60 10.33 -12.53
CA THR A 81 -5.40 10.13 -13.35
C THR A 81 -4.40 9.22 -12.66
N GLY A 82 -3.57 8.49 -13.39
CA GLY A 82 -2.47 7.71 -12.79
C GLY A 82 -2.67 6.20 -12.68
N PHE A 83 -3.63 5.63 -13.41
CA PHE A 83 -3.87 4.19 -13.43
C PHE A 83 -2.60 3.43 -13.84
N PHE A 84 -2.36 2.27 -13.22
CA PHE A 84 -1.13 1.49 -13.37
C PHE A 84 0.16 2.19 -12.94
N ALA A 85 0.06 3.19 -12.04
CA ALA A 85 1.16 4.08 -11.68
C ALA A 85 1.82 4.76 -12.90
N LYS A 86 1.04 4.97 -13.98
CA LYS A 86 1.46 5.64 -15.21
C LYS A 86 0.64 6.90 -15.44
N GLY A 87 1.31 8.00 -15.76
CA GLY A 87 0.68 9.29 -16.06
C GLY A 87 1.40 10.47 -15.42
N SER A 88 1.04 11.69 -15.82
CA SER A 88 1.62 12.91 -15.23
C SER A 88 1.09 13.10 -13.81
N MET A 89 1.96 12.83 -12.83
CA MET A 89 1.73 13.03 -11.40
C MET A 89 2.19 14.44 -10.97
N SER A 90 1.98 15.44 -11.84
CA SER A 90 2.42 16.83 -11.61
C SER A 90 1.69 17.52 -10.46
N ASN A 91 0.56 16.97 -10.02
CA ASN A 91 -0.26 17.51 -8.94
C ASN A 91 0.21 17.08 -7.53
N LEU A 92 1.21 16.20 -7.42
CA LEU A 92 1.70 15.71 -6.12
C LEU A 92 2.77 16.66 -5.56
N PRO A 93 2.48 17.39 -4.47
CA PRO A 93 3.46 18.29 -3.86
C PRO A 93 4.67 17.53 -3.31
N ALA A 94 4.51 16.26 -2.89
CA ALA A 94 5.62 15.43 -2.42
C ALA A 94 6.66 15.15 -3.53
N LEU A 95 6.22 14.93 -4.76
CA LEU A 95 7.12 14.74 -5.91
C LEU A 95 7.78 16.04 -6.34
N ALA A 96 7.03 17.15 -6.34
CA ALA A 96 7.53 18.46 -6.75
C ALA A 96 8.49 19.08 -5.72
N GLN A 97 8.25 18.88 -4.42
CA GLN A 97 9.00 19.50 -3.33
C GLN A 97 10.25 18.69 -2.94
N TYR A 98 10.17 17.36 -2.93
CA TYR A 98 11.27 16.50 -2.50
C TYR A 98 12.00 15.81 -3.66
N GLY A 99 11.50 15.98 -4.89
CA GLY A 99 12.07 15.39 -6.10
C GLY A 99 12.00 13.87 -6.11
N LEU A 100 11.13 13.22 -5.33
CA LEU A 100 11.11 11.76 -5.26
C LEU A 100 10.64 11.13 -6.58
N PRO A 101 11.22 9.99 -7.02
CA PRO A 101 10.66 9.22 -8.12
C PRO A 101 9.25 8.70 -7.78
N VAL A 102 8.36 8.64 -8.78
CA VAL A 102 6.97 8.17 -8.63
C VAL A 102 6.94 6.75 -8.07
N GLU A 103 7.87 5.90 -8.50
CA GLU A 103 7.97 4.49 -8.15
C GLU A 103 8.31 4.29 -6.67
N VAL A 104 9.17 5.16 -6.14
CA VAL A 104 9.62 5.15 -4.74
C VAL A 104 8.49 5.61 -3.82
N PHE A 105 7.76 6.65 -4.24
CA PHE A 105 6.57 7.08 -3.52
C PHE A 105 5.46 6.01 -3.58
N TRP A 106 5.28 5.38 -4.74
CA TRP A 106 4.29 4.32 -4.93
C TRP A 106 4.55 3.14 -3.99
N ILE A 107 5.77 2.60 -3.94
CA ILE A 107 6.05 1.42 -3.10
C ILE A 107 5.89 1.73 -1.60
N PHE A 108 6.24 2.95 -1.19
CA PHE A 108 6.03 3.40 0.18
C PHE A 108 4.54 3.41 0.54
N GLN A 109 3.68 3.98 -0.32
CA GLN A 109 2.25 4.06 -0.07
C GLN A 109 1.55 2.71 -0.22
N ALA A 110 2.01 1.88 -1.16
CA ALA A 110 1.50 0.53 -1.35
C ALA A 110 1.70 -0.33 -0.09
N ALA A 111 2.83 -0.16 0.62
CA ALA A 111 3.08 -0.86 1.88
C ALA A 111 2.05 -0.49 2.98
N PHE A 112 1.64 0.78 3.07
CA PHE A 112 0.57 1.20 3.99
C PHE A 112 -0.79 0.67 3.59
N ALA A 113 -1.10 0.66 2.29
CA ALA A 113 -2.35 0.13 1.79
C ALA A 113 -2.51 -1.37 2.13
N VAL A 114 -1.44 -2.15 1.98
CA VAL A 114 -1.40 -3.56 2.36
C VAL A 114 -1.60 -3.72 3.88
N ALA A 115 -0.89 -2.93 4.70
CA ALA A 115 -1.04 -2.98 6.15
C ALA A 115 -2.48 -2.76 6.62
N VAL A 116 -3.23 -1.88 5.94
CA VAL A 116 -4.66 -1.66 6.24
C VAL A 116 -5.50 -2.88 5.89
N ALA A 117 -5.25 -3.55 4.77
CA ALA A 117 -5.95 -4.79 4.43
C ALA A 117 -5.68 -5.87 5.49
N THR A 118 -4.43 -6.02 5.91
CA THR A 118 -4.01 -6.99 6.92
C THR A 118 -4.62 -6.72 8.30
N ILE A 119 -4.80 -5.45 8.72
CA ILE A 119 -5.55 -5.17 9.96
C ILE A 119 -6.97 -5.78 9.93
N VAL A 120 -7.59 -5.82 8.75
CA VAL A 120 -8.90 -6.46 8.58
C VAL A 120 -8.81 -7.99 8.63
N SER A 121 -7.75 -8.65 8.14
CA SER A 121 -7.60 -10.13 8.30
C SER A 121 -7.68 -10.53 9.76
N GLY A 122 -6.98 -9.82 10.63
CA GLY A 122 -6.98 -10.07 12.07
C GLY A 122 -8.37 -9.87 12.67
N ALA A 123 -9.09 -8.83 12.27
CA ALA A 123 -10.44 -8.55 12.76
C ALA A 123 -11.46 -9.63 12.36
N VAL A 124 -11.33 -10.20 11.16
CA VAL A 124 -12.22 -11.27 10.65
C VAL A 124 -11.63 -12.68 10.79
N ALA A 125 -10.64 -12.84 11.67
CA ALA A 125 -9.99 -14.10 11.93
C ALA A 125 -11.01 -15.21 12.28
N GLU A 126 -10.73 -16.44 11.83
CA GLU A 126 -11.55 -17.65 12.01
C GLU A 126 -12.97 -17.66 11.40
N ARG A 127 -13.55 -16.53 10.99
CA ARG A 127 -14.98 -16.43 10.57
C ARG A 127 -15.19 -16.26 9.07
N MET A 128 -14.17 -15.85 8.33
CA MET A 128 -14.26 -15.60 6.89
C MET A 128 -13.48 -16.64 6.06
N LYS A 129 -14.13 -17.17 5.02
CA LYS A 129 -13.50 -18.04 4.01
C LYS A 129 -12.40 -17.28 3.24
N PHE A 130 -11.41 -18.01 2.75
CA PHE A 130 -10.23 -17.46 2.07
C PHE A 130 -10.55 -16.72 0.75
N VAL A 131 -11.35 -17.33 -0.13
CA VAL A 131 -11.64 -16.76 -1.46
C VAL A 131 -12.40 -15.42 -1.36
N PRO A 132 -13.49 -15.29 -0.57
CA PRO A 132 -14.14 -13.99 -0.37
C PRO A 132 -13.20 -12.94 0.24
N TYR A 133 -12.30 -13.35 1.13
CA TYR A 133 -11.32 -12.46 1.75
C TYR A 133 -10.32 -11.90 0.72
N MET A 134 -9.84 -12.72 -0.21
CA MET A 134 -8.96 -12.27 -1.30
C MET A 134 -9.61 -11.18 -2.16
N VAL A 135 -10.88 -11.35 -2.53
CA VAL A 135 -11.63 -10.35 -3.28
C VAL A 135 -11.80 -9.07 -2.46
N PHE A 136 -12.09 -9.21 -1.17
CA PHE A 136 -12.19 -8.08 -0.26
C PHE A 136 -10.86 -7.31 -0.17
N SER A 137 -9.73 -8.00 0.01
CA SER A 137 -8.40 -7.38 0.11
C SER A 137 -8.05 -6.56 -1.14
N PHE A 138 -8.34 -7.10 -2.33
CA PHE A 138 -8.18 -6.37 -3.58
C PHE A 138 -9.06 -5.11 -3.63
N ILE A 139 -10.34 -5.21 -3.27
CA ILE A 139 -11.26 -4.06 -3.28
C ILE A 139 -10.87 -3.01 -2.22
N ALA A 140 -10.43 -3.47 -1.04
CA ALA A 140 -10.02 -2.60 0.05
C ALA A 140 -8.82 -1.73 -0.35
N THR A 141 -7.81 -2.34 -0.96
CA THR A 141 -6.61 -1.63 -1.43
C THR A 141 -6.82 -0.86 -2.73
N ALA A 142 -7.74 -1.28 -3.60
CA ALA A 142 -8.02 -0.60 -4.87
C ALA A 142 -8.98 0.60 -4.73
N VAL A 143 -9.91 0.57 -3.79
CA VAL A 143 -11.00 1.57 -3.69
C VAL A 143 -11.16 2.12 -2.28
N ILE A 144 -11.41 1.27 -1.28
CA ILE A 144 -11.84 1.76 0.06
C ILE A 144 -10.76 2.62 0.71
N TYR A 145 -9.54 2.09 0.80
CA TYR A 145 -8.41 2.80 1.38
C TYR A 145 -8.00 4.03 0.55
N PRO A 146 -7.82 3.93 -0.77
CA PRO A 146 -7.54 5.08 -1.63
C PRO A 146 -8.54 6.24 -1.56
N VAL A 147 -9.84 5.95 -1.53
CA VAL A 147 -10.87 7.00 -1.41
C VAL A 147 -10.76 7.70 -0.06
N ALA A 148 -10.57 6.93 1.03
CA ALA A 148 -10.37 7.51 2.35
C ALA A 148 -9.07 8.33 2.47
N GLY A 149 -8.03 7.97 1.73
CA GLY A 149 -6.77 8.71 1.68
C GLY A 149 -6.77 9.92 0.75
N HIS A 150 -7.79 10.05 -0.11
CA HIS A 150 -7.95 11.19 -1.02
C HIS A 150 -8.79 12.32 -0.42
N LEU A 151 -9.78 11.97 0.42
CA LEU A 151 -10.60 12.91 1.20
C LEU A 151 -9.76 13.76 2.17
#